data_AF-A0A961E418-F1
#
_entry.id   AF-A0A961E418-F1
#
_cell.length_a   1.000
_cell.length_b   1.000
_cell.length_c   1.000
_cell.angle_alpha   90.00
_cell.angle_beta   90.00
_cell.angle_gamma   90.00
#
_symmetry.space_group_name_H-M   'P 1'
#
loop_
_entity.id
_entity.type
_entity.pdbx_description
1 polymer ?
#
loop_
_entity_poly.entity_id
_entity_poly.type
_entity_poly.pdbx_seq_one_letter_code
_entity_poly.pdbx_strand_id
1 'polypeptide(L)'
;DAWLGRIAAGDTDLSTLENLFGRGARLHRESNRLGLNLVAAVRAGPYLSITVTEASHVGIALAGAMVDAGRFEEAQVLLDDDALLDGPENHQWRQHIRGHLMFATQRWPDVIAEAARVLPAHALIMPAVTAGTAALAAHAAAHLGQARLALDWAERVEVRTRCDPGVSVGNDHRTSVAVLDPIEFPLIAADLAYARGMAHRQLDQQDEAEIWLSKAVVNGVPIPQAKLALADPRLQLVVTDEETINSRTDKWDATTGRSEEARAEERNLERRAELLAEGRALLHGQVGLAEVKRAVAEIEDQIEVRALRLAHGLPVANQTNHMLLVGPPGTGKTTTAEALGKIYAGLGLVRNPEIIDVKRSDFCGEHIGSSGPRTNDLIDRSLGRI
;
A
#
# COMPACT_ATOMS: atom_id res chain seq x y z
N ASP A 1 4.35 32.79 -26.37
CA ASP A 1 5.69 33.05 -26.93
C ASP A 1 6.66 33.57 -25.88
N ALA A 2 6.45 34.74 -25.27
CA ALA A 2 7.36 35.24 -24.22
C ALA A 2 7.55 34.26 -23.04
N TRP A 3 6.46 33.67 -22.53
CA TRP A 3 6.54 32.64 -21.48
C TRP A 3 7.28 31.37 -21.94
N LEU A 4 7.01 30.90 -23.15
CA LEU A 4 7.75 29.76 -23.74
C LEU A 4 9.24 30.10 -23.91
N GLY A 5 9.57 31.34 -24.26
CA GLY A 5 10.94 31.83 -24.36
C GLY A 5 11.66 31.90 -23.01
N ARG A 6 10.96 32.23 -21.93
CA ARG A 6 11.51 32.15 -20.56
C ARG A 6 11.87 30.71 -20.20
N ILE A 7 10.96 29.78 -20.48
CA ILE A 7 11.20 28.34 -20.23
C ILE A 7 12.38 27.84 -21.07
N ALA A 8 12.44 28.22 -22.36
CA ALA A 8 13.57 27.89 -23.23
C ALA A 8 14.90 28.46 -22.71
N ALA A 9 14.87 29.56 -21.95
CA ALA A 9 16.02 30.14 -21.26
C ALA A 9 16.33 29.50 -19.89
N GLY A 10 15.57 28.48 -19.46
CA GLY A 10 15.79 27.73 -18.23
C GLY A 10 14.88 28.09 -17.06
N ASP A 11 13.82 28.89 -17.27
CA ASP A 11 12.82 29.16 -16.23
C ASP A 11 11.94 27.92 -15.96
N THR A 12 12.02 27.39 -14.74
CA THR A 12 11.27 26.22 -14.29
C THR A 12 10.15 26.55 -13.31
N ASP A 13 9.80 27.84 -13.13
CA ASP A 13 8.78 28.24 -12.17
C ASP A 13 7.39 27.75 -12.59
N LEU A 14 6.64 27.19 -11.63
CA LEU A 14 5.27 26.74 -11.86
C LEU A 14 4.37 27.88 -12.38
N SER A 15 4.54 29.08 -11.85
CA SER A 15 3.78 30.27 -12.29
C SER A 15 4.04 30.62 -13.76
N THR A 16 5.25 30.35 -14.28
CA THR A 16 5.59 30.57 -15.69
C THR A 16 4.84 29.57 -16.58
N LEU A 17 4.73 28.31 -16.15
CA LEU A 17 3.95 27.27 -16.85
C LEU A 17 2.44 27.53 -16.81
N GLU A 18 1.90 27.92 -15.66
CA GLU A 18 0.50 28.32 -15.53
C GLU A 18 0.19 29.51 -16.44
N ASN A 19 1.10 30.49 -16.46
CA ASN A 19 0.93 31.64 -17.32
C ASN A 19 1.00 31.25 -18.79
N LEU A 20 1.91 30.36 -19.19
CA LEU A 20 1.99 29.84 -20.55
C LEU A 20 0.71 29.10 -20.94
N PHE A 21 0.21 28.19 -20.09
CA PHE A 21 -0.99 27.40 -20.34
C PHE A 21 -2.23 28.29 -20.51
N GLY A 22 -2.44 29.24 -19.60
CA GLY A 22 -3.56 30.18 -19.69
C GLY A 22 -3.54 31.09 -20.93
N ARG A 23 -2.42 31.19 -21.65
CA ARG A 23 -2.31 31.90 -22.95
C ARG A 23 -2.01 30.95 -24.12
N GLY A 24 -2.18 29.64 -23.95
CA GLY A 24 -1.84 28.61 -24.93
C GLY A 24 -2.53 28.80 -26.28
N ALA A 25 -3.76 29.32 -26.31
CA ALA A 25 -4.49 29.62 -27.55
C ALA A 25 -3.79 30.66 -28.46
N ARG A 26 -2.80 31.40 -27.95
CA ARG A 26 -2.00 32.39 -28.71
C ARG A 26 -0.56 31.92 -28.94
N LEU A 27 -0.24 30.66 -28.66
CA LEU A 27 1.09 30.12 -28.85
C LEU A 27 1.49 30.20 -30.32
N HIS A 28 2.76 30.52 -30.55
CA HIS A 28 3.42 30.71 -31.85
C HIS A 28 2.96 31.88 -32.71
N ARG A 29 2.04 32.72 -32.23
CA ARG A 29 1.52 33.84 -33.03
C ARG A 29 2.63 34.82 -33.45
N GLU A 30 3.52 35.17 -32.52
CA GLU A 30 4.61 36.12 -32.77
C GLU A 30 5.85 35.42 -33.31
N SER A 31 6.19 34.22 -32.82
CA SER A 31 7.33 33.46 -33.37
C SER A 31 7.12 33.12 -34.84
N ASN A 32 5.92 32.69 -35.25
CA ASN A 32 5.58 32.45 -36.66
C ASN A 32 5.65 33.74 -37.48
N ARG A 33 5.18 34.88 -36.94
CA ARG A 33 5.28 36.20 -37.60
C ARG A 33 6.75 36.59 -37.86
N LEU A 34 7.65 36.20 -36.97
CA LEU A 34 9.09 36.46 -37.07
C LEU A 34 9.86 35.36 -37.83
N GLY A 35 9.20 34.28 -38.26
CA GLY A 35 9.86 33.14 -38.92
C GLY A 35 10.76 32.33 -37.99
N LEU A 36 10.51 32.37 -36.67
CA LEU A 36 11.27 31.64 -35.66
C LEU A 36 10.50 30.39 -35.20
N ASN A 37 11.20 29.28 -35.03
CA ASN A 37 10.64 28.10 -34.39
C ASN A 37 11.05 28.09 -32.91
N LEU A 38 10.10 28.36 -32.02
CA LEU A 38 10.35 28.42 -30.59
C LEU A 38 9.84 27.13 -29.92
N VAL A 39 10.74 26.42 -29.27
CA VAL A 39 10.44 25.15 -28.58
C VAL A 39 11.15 25.15 -27.24
N ALA A 40 10.56 24.53 -26.22
CA ALA A 40 11.20 24.34 -24.93
C ALA A 40 10.98 22.93 -24.41
N ALA A 41 11.99 22.35 -23.77
CA ALA A 41 11.83 21.10 -23.02
C ALA A 41 11.37 21.43 -21.60
N VAL A 42 10.28 20.82 -21.16
CA VAL A 42 9.75 20.99 -19.80
C VAL A 42 9.75 19.63 -19.13
N ARG A 43 10.22 19.57 -17.89
CA ARG A 43 10.18 18.35 -17.09
C ARG A 43 8.73 17.87 -16.94
N ALA A 44 8.50 16.61 -17.28
CA ALA A 44 7.19 15.98 -17.24
C ALA A 44 7.34 14.63 -16.52
N GLY A 45 7.28 14.69 -15.18
CA GLY A 45 7.49 13.55 -14.31
C GLY A 45 8.94 13.38 -13.83
N PRO A 46 9.27 12.23 -13.24
CA PRO A 46 10.52 12.06 -12.52
C PRO A 46 11.71 11.88 -13.47
N TYR A 47 11.46 11.38 -14.67
CA TYR A 47 12.49 10.90 -15.59
C TYR A 47 12.63 11.71 -16.88
N LEU A 48 11.51 12.20 -17.41
CA LEU A 48 11.43 12.66 -18.81
C LEU A 48 11.09 14.14 -18.88
N SER A 49 11.42 14.73 -20.03
CA SER A 49 10.98 16.07 -20.38
C SER A 49 10.16 16.02 -21.66
N ILE A 50 9.02 16.69 -21.66
CA ILE A 50 8.18 16.86 -22.84
C ILE A 50 8.65 18.10 -23.61
N THR A 51 8.76 17.94 -24.92
CA THR A 51 9.10 19.04 -25.81
C THR A 51 7.82 19.81 -26.13
N VAL A 52 7.70 21.02 -25.59
CA VAL A 52 6.52 21.86 -25.75
C VAL A 52 6.53 22.52 -27.12
N THR A 53 5.68 22.01 -28.00
CA THR A 53 5.37 22.59 -29.31
C THR A 53 3.93 23.06 -29.44
N GLU A 54 3.00 22.57 -28.62
CA GLU A 54 1.56 22.86 -28.74
C GLU A 54 0.98 23.20 -27.37
N ALA A 55 -0.22 23.79 -27.35
CA ALA A 55 -0.88 24.19 -26.11
C ALA A 55 -1.21 22.97 -25.22
N SER A 56 -1.56 21.84 -25.82
CA SER A 56 -1.79 20.56 -25.14
C SER A 56 -0.54 20.02 -24.45
N HIS A 57 0.62 20.10 -25.11
CA HIS A 57 1.92 19.78 -24.51
C HIS A 57 2.20 20.61 -23.26
N VAL A 58 1.83 21.90 -23.26
CA VAL A 58 1.92 22.75 -22.06
C VAL A 58 1.04 22.21 -20.94
N GLY A 59 -0.20 21.80 -21.23
CA GLY A 59 -1.13 21.29 -20.22
C GLY A 59 -0.63 20.00 -19.57
N ILE A 60 -0.11 19.07 -20.36
CA ILE A 60 0.51 17.83 -19.86
C ILE A 60 1.76 18.15 -19.01
N ALA A 61 2.62 19.05 -19.47
CA ALA A 61 3.81 19.46 -18.74
C ALA A 61 3.45 20.14 -17.41
N LEU A 62 2.44 21.03 -17.44
CA LEU A 62 1.91 21.72 -16.28
C LEU A 62 1.34 20.75 -15.26
N ALA A 63 0.59 19.73 -15.70
CA ALA A 63 0.10 18.69 -14.80
C ALA A 63 1.25 17.96 -14.10
N GLY A 64 2.32 17.61 -14.83
CA GLY A 64 3.53 17.03 -14.23
C GLY A 64 4.17 17.95 -13.18
N ALA A 65 4.29 19.24 -13.49
CA ALA A 65 4.82 20.24 -12.55
C ALA A 65 3.91 20.47 -11.33
N MET A 66 2.57 20.37 -11.48
CA MET A 66 1.62 20.43 -10.38
C MET A 66 1.76 19.23 -9.44
N VAL A 67 2.01 18.03 -9.98
CA VAL A 67 2.32 16.84 -9.16
C VAL A 67 3.57 17.08 -8.33
N ASP A 68 4.65 17.56 -8.96
CA ASP A 68 5.91 17.85 -8.27
C ASP A 68 5.75 18.95 -7.19
N ALA A 69 4.80 19.87 -7.37
CA ALA A 69 4.45 20.91 -6.42
C ALA A 69 3.43 20.47 -5.34
N GLY A 70 2.95 19.22 -5.36
CA GLY A 70 1.97 18.71 -4.41
C GLY A 70 0.51 19.13 -4.66
N ARG A 71 0.20 19.74 -5.81
CA ARG A 71 -1.16 20.16 -6.21
C ARG A 71 -1.89 19.04 -6.95
N PHE A 72 -2.08 17.93 -6.25
CA PHE A 72 -2.54 16.66 -6.84
C PHE A 72 -3.95 16.72 -7.43
N GLU A 73 -4.89 17.35 -6.74
CA GLU A 73 -6.27 17.45 -7.20
C GLU A 73 -6.40 18.28 -8.48
N GLU A 74 -5.71 19.42 -8.54
CA GLU A 74 -5.66 20.27 -9.73
C GLU A 74 -4.98 19.57 -10.91
N ALA A 75 -3.89 18.83 -10.64
CA ALA A 75 -3.23 18.01 -11.66
C ALA A 75 -4.18 16.94 -12.21
N GLN A 76 -4.96 16.28 -11.34
CA GLN A 76 -5.93 15.27 -11.78
C GLN A 76 -7.00 15.89 -12.68
N VAL A 77 -7.59 17.02 -12.26
CA VAL A 77 -8.61 17.73 -13.05
C VAL A 77 -8.08 18.12 -14.43
N LEU A 78 -6.86 18.63 -14.49
CA LEU A 78 -6.23 18.99 -15.76
C LEU A 78 -5.97 17.77 -16.65
N LEU A 79 -5.50 16.66 -16.08
CA LEU A 79 -5.29 15.41 -16.83
C LEU A 79 -6.58 14.72 -17.26
N ASP A 80 -7.71 15.04 -16.66
CA ASP A 80 -9.05 14.54 -17.04
C ASP A 80 -9.65 15.34 -18.22
N ASP A 81 -9.06 16.46 -18.61
CA ASP A 81 -9.48 17.23 -19.79
C ASP A 81 -9.04 16.56 -21.10
N ASP A 82 -10.01 16.12 -21.90
CA ASP A 82 -9.77 15.52 -23.21
C ASP A 82 -9.27 16.53 -24.25
N ALA A 83 -9.36 17.84 -24.00
CA ALA A 83 -8.76 18.87 -24.86
C ALA A 83 -7.24 18.75 -24.97
N LEU A 84 -6.59 18.05 -24.03
CA LEU A 84 -5.15 17.76 -24.08
C LEU A 84 -4.79 16.62 -25.06
N LEU A 85 -5.76 15.92 -25.64
CA LEU A 85 -5.55 14.76 -26.53
C LEU A 85 -5.66 15.09 -28.03
N ASP A 86 -5.26 16.30 -28.42
CA ASP A 86 -5.20 16.70 -29.83
C ASP A 86 -4.13 15.95 -30.64
N GLY A 87 -2.98 15.62 -30.03
CA GLY A 87 -1.89 14.85 -30.63
C GLY A 87 -1.89 13.35 -30.25
N PRO A 88 -1.45 12.45 -31.16
CA PRO A 88 -1.35 11.01 -30.86
C PRO A 88 -0.37 10.68 -29.71
N GLU A 89 0.69 11.46 -29.52
CA GLU A 89 1.66 11.34 -28.42
C GLU A 89 1.07 11.68 -27.04
N ASN A 90 0.06 12.55 -27.01
CA ASN A 90 -0.53 13.04 -25.77
C ASN A 90 -1.25 11.94 -24.99
N HIS A 91 -1.73 10.92 -25.69
CA HIS A 91 -2.31 9.74 -25.04
C HIS A 91 -1.30 9.03 -24.14
N GLN A 92 -0.08 8.78 -24.63
CA GLN A 92 0.95 8.09 -23.87
C GLN A 92 1.53 9.00 -22.77
N TRP A 93 1.74 10.28 -23.06
CA TRP A 93 2.18 11.23 -22.05
C TRP A 93 1.17 11.39 -20.91
N ARG A 94 -0.13 11.51 -21.23
CA ARG A 94 -1.18 11.57 -20.21
C ARG A 94 -1.17 10.34 -19.31
N GLN A 95 -1.02 9.15 -19.89
CA GLN A 95 -0.88 7.91 -19.13
C GLN A 95 0.34 7.96 -18.20
N HIS A 96 1.49 8.40 -18.71
CA HIS A 96 2.72 8.50 -17.91
C HIS A 96 2.57 9.47 -16.73
N ILE A 97 2.01 10.67 -16.97
CA ILE A 97 1.84 11.68 -15.92
C ILE A 97 0.76 11.28 -14.92
N ARG A 98 -0.30 10.58 -15.33
CA ARG A 98 -1.26 9.95 -14.39
C ARG A 98 -0.58 8.88 -13.53
N GLY A 99 0.28 8.06 -14.14
CA GLY A 99 1.13 7.11 -13.41
C GLY A 99 2.02 7.83 -12.38
N HIS A 100 2.66 8.93 -12.76
CA HIS A 100 3.46 9.76 -11.85
C HIS A 100 2.64 10.37 -10.70
N LEU A 101 1.44 10.89 -10.98
CA LEU A 101 0.51 11.41 -9.97
C LEU A 101 0.20 10.34 -8.91
N MET A 102 -0.14 9.13 -9.34
CA MET A 102 -0.42 8.02 -8.43
C MET A 102 0.84 7.55 -7.70
N PHE A 103 1.99 7.61 -8.36
CA PHE A 103 3.28 7.25 -7.78
C PHE A 103 3.70 8.22 -6.66
N ALA A 104 3.60 9.53 -6.92
CA ALA A 104 3.92 10.57 -5.95
C ALA A 104 3.06 10.50 -4.68
N THR A 105 1.82 10.02 -4.83
CA THR A 105 0.84 9.85 -3.75
C THR A 105 0.84 8.43 -3.17
N GLN A 106 1.80 7.58 -3.55
CA GLN A 106 1.95 6.20 -3.09
C GLN A 106 0.69 5.35 -3.26
N ARG A 107 -0.05 5.57 -4.36
CA ARG A 107 -1.22 4.79 -4.76
C ARG A 107 -0.79 3.67 -5.71
N TRP A 108 -0.02 2.73 -5.18
CA TRP A 108 0.66 1.70 -5.97
C TRP A 108 -0.24 0.87 -6.90
N PRO A 109 -1.44 0.42 -6.48
CA PRO A 109 -2.33 -0.32 -7.37
C PRO A 109 -2.78 0.52 -8.58
N ASP A 110 -3.05 1.81 -8.37
CA ASP A 110 -3.47 2.74 -9.42
C ASP A 110 -2.34 3.01 -10.42
N VAL A 111 -1.07 3.04 -9.97
CA VAL A 111 0.09 3.16 -10.87
C VAL A 111 0.13 1.97 -11.83
N ILE A 112 -0.03 0.75 -11.31
CA ILE A 112 0.01 -0.47 -12.12
C ILE A 112 -1.20 -0.52 -13.07
N ALA A 113 -2.39 -0.15 -12.59
CA ALA A 113 -3.60 -0.12 -13.39
C ALA A 113 -3.49 0.90 -14.54
N GLU A 114 -2.99 2.10 -14.28
CA GLU A 114 -2.79 3.11 -15.32
C GLU A 114 -1.69 2.69 -16.30
N ALA A 115 -0.58 2.11 -15.83
CA ALA A 115 0.48 1.59 -16.69
C ALA A 115 0.01 0.43 -17.59
N ALA A 116 -0.93 -0.40 -17.11
CA ALA A 116 -1.52 -1.50 -17.86
C ALA A 116 -2.63 -1.06 -18.83
N ARG A 117 -3.06 0.21 -18.78
CA ARG A 117 -4.12 0.73 -19.63
C ARG A 117 -3.73 0.63 -21.10
N VAL A 118 -4.63 0.05 -21.90
CA VAL A 118 -4.44 -0.06 -23.35
C VAL A 118 -4.67 1.31 -23.98
N LEU A 119 -3.63 1.84 -24.62
CA LEU A 119 -3.71 3.08 -25.38
C LEU A 119 -4.49 2.86 -26.69
N PRO A 120 -5.17 3.89 -27.21
CA PRO A 120 -5.90 3.76 -28.47
C PRO A 120 -4.94 3.48 -29.63
N ALA A 121 -5.44 2.83 -30.69
CA ALA A 121 -4.60 2.34 -31.80
C ALA A 121 -3.84 3.44 -32.55
N HIS A 122 -4.32 4.69 -32.50
CA HIS A 122 -3.67 5.84 -33.12
C HIS A 122 -2.66 6.55 -32.20
N ALA A 123 -2.51 6.11 -30.95
CA ALA A 123 -1.54 6.70 -30.04
C ALA A 123 -0.10 6.45 -30.50
N LEU A 124 0.75 7.47 -30.39
CA LEU A 124 2.18 7.31 -30.66
C LEU A 124 2.84 6.67 -29.44
N ILE A 125 3.48 5.52 -29.64
CA ILE A 125 4.20 4.79 -28.60
C ILE A 125 5.69 5.11 -28.69
N MET A 126 6.20 5.85 -27.71
CA MET A 126 7.60 6.21 -27.58
C MET A 126 8.30 5.27 -26.58
N PRO A 127 9.45 4.65 -26.94
CA PRO A 127 10.16 3.72 -26.07
C PRO A 127 10.55 4.31 -24.71
N ALA A 128 11.01 5.56 -24.66
CA ALA A 128 11.42 6.22 -23.42
C ALA A 128 10.27 6.42 -22.45
N VAL A 129 9.09 6.83 -22.94
CA VAL A 129 7.88 6.98 -22.10
C VAL A 129 7.36 5.63 -21.64
N THR A 130 7.37 4.61 -22.51
CA THR A 130 7.05 3.23 -22.11
C THR A 130 7.98 2.75 -21.00
N ALA A 131 9.28 3.00 -21.13
CA ALA A 131 10.26 2.61 -20.13
C ALA A 131 10.08 3.34 -18.80
N GLY A 132 9.79 4.65 -18.84
CA GLY A 132 9.47 5.43 -17.65
C GLY A 132 8.21 4.92 -16.95
N THR A 133 7.13 4.66 -17.68
CA THR A 133 5.89 4.11 -17.13
C THR A 133 6.08 2.71 -16.55
N ALA A 134 6.86 1.86 -17.23
CA ALA A 134 7.21 0.53 -16.72
C ALA A 134 8.08 0.60 -15.45
N ALA A 135 8.98 1.57 -15.35
CA ALA A 135 9.78 1.80 -14.13
C ALA A 135 8.89 2.18 -12.94
N LEU A 136 7.93 3.08 -13.13
CA LEU A 136 6.94 3.43 -12.10
C LEU A 136 6.13 2.20 -11.67
N ALA A 137 5.66 1.40 -12.62
CA ALA A 137 4.89 0.19 -12.35
C ALA A 137 5.70 -0.91 -11.63
N ALA A 138 6.97 -1.10 -12.02
CA ALA A 138 7.88 -2.04 -11.35
C ALA A 138 8.10 -1.66 -9.89
N HIS A 139 8.34 -0.37 -9.63
CA HIS A 139 8.55 0.14 -8.28
C HIS A 139 7.26 0.06 -7.43
N ALA A 140 6.11 0.38 -8.02
CA ALA A 140 4.81 0.21 -7.38
C ALA A 140 4.53 -1.26 -6.99
N ALA A 141 4.80 -2.20 -7.90
CA ALA A 141 4.64 -3.63 -7.62
C ALA A 141 5.57 -4.10 -6.49
N ALA A 142 6.81 -3.58 -6.43
CA ALA A 142 7.73 -3.88 -5.34
C ALA A 142 7.21 -3.35 -3.99
N HIS A 143 6.61 -2.16 -3.95
CA HIS A 143 5.97 -1.62 -2.73
C HIS A 143 4.70 -2.35 -2.32
N LEU A 144 4.05 -3.09 -3.22
CA LEU A 144 2.94 -4.00 -2.89
C LEU A 144 3.43 -5.40 -2.46
N GLY A 145 4.75 -5.62 -2.37
CA GLY A 145 5.32 -6.95 -2.08
C GLY A 145 5.16 -7.94 -3.22
N GLN A 146 4.79 -7.48 -4.42
CA GLN A 146 4.59 -8.31 -5.61
C GLN A 146 5.88 -8.41 -6.43
N ALA A 147 6.92 -8.99 -5.83
CA ALA A 147 8.27 -9.03 -6.40
C ALA A 147 8.34 -9.60 -7.82
N ARG A 148 7.60 -10.67 -8.12
CA ARG A 148 7.56 -11.26 -9.47
C ARG A 148 6.96 -10.31 -10.50
N LEU A 149 5.87 -9.64 -10.15
CA LEU A 149 5.25 -8.64 -11.02
C LEU A 149 6.18 -7.44 -11.24
N ALA A 150 6.93 -7.04 -10.20
CA ALA A 150 7.94 -5.98 -10.32
C ALA A 150 9.03 -6.35 -11.34
N LEU A 151 9.51 -7.60 -11.30
CA LEU A 151 10.45 -8.12 -12.30
C LEU A 151 9.82 -8.17 -13.70
N ASP A 152 8.59 -8.66 -13.84
CA ASP A 152 7.88 -8.70 -15.13
C ASP A 152 7.75 -7.31 -15.76
N TRP A 153 7.45 -6.27 -14.97
CA TRP A 153 7.42 -4.89 -15.45
C TRP A 153 8.81 -4.38 -15.83
N ALA A 154 9.83 -4.70 -15.04
CA ALA A 154 11.19 -4.30 -15.34
C ALA A 154 11.70 -4.98 -16.63
N GLU A 155 11.40 -6.27 -16.85
CA GLU A 155 11.79 -7.04 -18.03
C GLU A 155 11.15 -6.55 -19.34
N ARG A 156 10.07 -5.78 -19.28
CA ARG A 156 9.53 -5.05 -20.44
C ARG A 156 10.47 -3.95 -20.93
N VAL A 157 11.54 -3.63 -20.21
CA VAL A 157 12.53 -2.64 -20.60
C VAL A 157 13.90 -3.27 -20.70
N GLU A 158 14.41 -3.33 -21.91
CA GLU A 158 15.76 -3.78 -22.21
C GLU A 158 16.72 -2.59 -22.21
N VAL A 159 17.66 -2.61 -21.27
CA VAL A 159 18.69 -1.57 -21.15
C VAL A 159 19.92 -2.03 -21.93
N ARG A 160 20.21 -1.37 -23.05
CA ARG A 160 21.35 -1.67 -23.93
C ARG A 160 22.05 -0.40 -24.38
N THR A 161 23.37 -0.39 -24.35
CA THR A 161 24.18 0.67 -24.94
C THR A 161 24.20 0.50 -26.46
N ARG A 162 23.89 1.53 -27.24
CA ARG A 162 23.79 1.46 -28.72
C ARG A 162 25.08 1.03 -29.46
N CYS A 163 26.21 0.86 -28.76
CA CYS A 163 27.51 0.51 -29.36
C CYS A 163 27.80 -1.00 -29.50
N ASP A 164 26.91 -1.92 -29.15
CA ASP A 164 27.14 -3.37 -29.34
C ASP A 164 26.79 -3.85 -30.77
N PRO A 165 27.77 -4.18 -31.64
CA PRO A 165 27.52 -4.46 -33.06
C PRO A 165 27.10 -5.92 -33.35
N GLY A 166 26.71 -6.71 -32.35
CA GLY A 166 26.79 -8.18 -32.42
C GLY A 166 25.52 -9.01 -32.33
N VAL A 167 24.34 -8.43 -32.04
CA VAL A 167 23.14 -9.25 -31.76
C VAL A 167 21.98 -8.86 -32.66
N SER A 168 21.70 -9.74 -33.63
CA SER A 168 20.50 -9.70 -34.46
C SER A 168 19.24 -9.78 -33.62
N VAL A 169 18.33 -8.83 -33.79
CA VAL A 169 17.02 -8.78 -33.13
C VAL A 169 16.18 -9.97 -33.60
N GLY A 170 15.94 -10.94 -32.70
CA GLY A 170 14.85 -11.90 -32.86
C GLY A 170 13.54 -11.14 -32.77
N ASN A 171 12.80 -11.13 -33.88
CA ASN A 171 11.58 -10.34 -34.06
C ASN A 171 10.38 -11.02 -33.36
N ASP A 172 10.45 -11.17 -32.04
CA ASP A 172 9.40 -11.84 -31.27
C ASP A 172 8.31 -10.83 -30.88
N HIS A 173 7.26 -10.78 -31.70
CA HIS A 173 6.14 -9.83 -31.62
C HIS A 173 5.16 -10.09 -30.45
N ARG A 174 5.61 -10.61 -29.30
CA ARG A 174 4.71 -11.02 -28.22
C ARG A 174 4.92 -10.35 -26.85
N THR A 175 5.97 -9.56 -26.68
CA THR A 175 6.15 -8.69 -25.52
C THR A 175 6.78 -7.40 -26.01
N SER A 176 6.07 -6.27 -25.84
CA SER A 176 6.58 -4.95 -26.22
C SER A 176 7.76 -4.57 -25.31
N VAL A 177 8.96 -5.00 -25.66
CA VAL A 177 10.20 -4.66 -24.96
C VAL A 177 10.64 -3.28 -25.44
N ALA A 178 10.57 -2.28 -24.57
CA ALA A 178 11.14 -0.98 -24.84
C ALA A 178 12.67 -1.07 -24.73
N VAL A 179 13.40 -0.65 -25.76
CA VAL A 179 14.87 -0.58 -25.72
C VAL A 179 15.29 0.81 -25.24
N LEU A 180 16.12 0.85 -24.20
CA LEU A 180 16.59 2.07 -23.56
C LEU A 180 18.12 2.14 -23.56
N ASP A 181 18.66 3.26 -24.02
CA ASP A 181 20.09 3.55 -23.85
C ASP A 181 20.32 4.17 -22.45
N PRO A 182 21.09 3.52 -21.56
CA PRO A 182 21.34 4.03 -20.21
C PRO A 182 22.14 5.34 -20.19
N ILE A 183 22.82 5.70 -21.28
CA ILE A 183 23.52 6.99 -21.39
C ILE A 183 22.52 8.12 -21.67
N GLU A 184 21.49 7.84 -22.48
CA GLU A 184 20.45 8.82 -22.84
C GLU A 184 19.43 8.98 -21.69
N PHE A 185 19.10 7.90 -20.99
CA PHE A 185 18.10 7.89 -19.91
C PHE A 185 18.62 7.23 -18.62
N PRO A 186 19.65 7.81 -17.98
CA PRO A 186 20.31 7.20 -16.81
C PRO A 186 19.39 7.07 -15.60
N LEU A 187 18.43 7.99 -15.42
CA LEU A 187 17.48 7.94 -14.29
C LEU A 187 16.55 6.72 -14.38
N ILE A 188 16.01 6.44 -15.56
CA ILE A 188 15.12 5.28 -15.78
C ILE A 188 15.90 3.98 -15.60
N ALA A 189 17.11 3.91 -16.17
CA ALA A 189 17.97 2.74 -16.03
C ALA A 189 18.34 2.45 -14.58
N ALA A 190 18.69 3.49 -13.80
CA ALA A 190 19.02 3.37 -12.40
C ALA A 190 17.82 2.92 -11.55
N ASP A 191 16.64 3.51 -11.75
CA ASP A 191 15.43 3.15 -11.02
C ASP A 191 14.94 1.74 -11.34
N LEU A 192 15.02 1.31 -12.60
CA LEU A 192 14.73 -0.07 -13.00
C LEU A 192 15.70 -1.07 -12.36
N ALA A 193 17.00 -0.73 -12.29
CA ALA A 193 17.98 -1.58 -11.63
C ALA A 193 17.73 -1.64 -10.11
N TYR A 194 17.35 -0.53 -9.49
CA TYR A 194 16.95 -0.50 -8.08
C TYR A 194 15.71 -1.35 -7.82
N ALA A 195 14.66 -1.20 -8.63
CA ALA A 195 13.43 -1.99 -8.51
C ALA A 195 13.71 -3.50 -8.66
N ARG A 196 14.53 -3.91 -9.63
CA ARG A 196 14.99 -5.31 -9.78
C ARG A 196 15.72 -5.79 -8.53
N GLY A 197 16.68 -5.00 -8.03
CA GLY A 197 17.46 -5.36 -6.85
C GLY A 197 16.60 -5.57 -5.62
N MET A 198 15.65 -4.66 -5.37
CA MET A 198 14.72 -4.79 -4.24
C MET A 198 13.73 -5.95 -4.41
N ALA A 199 13.27 -6.21 -5.64
CA ALA A 199 12.40 -7.36 -5.93
C ALA A 199 13.12 -8.70 -5.70
N HIS A 200 14.38 -8.84 -6.16
CA HIS A 200 15.17 -10.03 -5.86
C HIS A 200 15.41 -10.22 -4.36
N ARG A 201 15.60 -9.12 -3.62
CA ARG A 201 15.72 -9.16 -2.16
C ARG A 201 14.44 -9.64 -1.48
N GLN A 202 13.26 -9.26 -1.98
CA GLN A 202 11.97 -9.79 -1.50
C GLN A 202 11.78 -11.28 -1.81
N LEU A 203 12.48 -11.81 -2.81
CA LEU A 203 12.48 -13.23 -3.17
C LEU A 203 13.59 -14.04 -2.46
N ASP A 204 14.26 -13.44 -1.47
CA ASP A 204 15.42 -14.02 -0.77
C ASP A 204 16.61 -14.36 -1.69
N GLN A 205 16.71 -13.70 -2.85
CA GLN A 205 17.78 -13.87 -3.84
C GLN A 205 18.86 -12.79 -3.67
N GLN A 206 19.63 -12.87 -2.58
CA GLN A 206 20.53 -11.79 -2.19
C GLN A 206 21.66 -11.51 -3.20
N ASP A 207 22.21 -12.55 -3.83
CA ASP A 207 23.30 -12.41 -4.80
C ASP A 207 22.86 -11.59 -6.03
N GLU A 208 21.68 -11.91 -6.57
CA GLU A 208 21.08 -11.16 -7.68
C GLU A 208 20.70 -9.74 -7.25
N ALA A 209 20.20 -9.57 -6.03
CA ALA A 209 19.86 -8.27 -5.48
C ALA A 209 21.08 -7.34 -5.43
N GLU A 210 22.23 -7.82 -4.95
CA GLU A 210 23.46 -7.03 -4.89
C GLU A 210 23.97 -6.63 -6.28
N ILE A 211 23.93 -7.56 -7.24
CA ILE A 211 24.29 -7.28 -8.64
C ILE A 211 23.42 -6.16 -9.20
N TRP A 212 22.10 -6.23 -9.05
CA TRP A 212 21.20 -5.22 -9.59
C TRP A 212 21.28 -3.89 -8.86
N LEU A 213 21.40 -3.89 -7.52
CA LEU A 213 21.61 -2.66 -6.75
C LEU A 213 22.92 -1.96 -7.11
N SER A 214 23.99 -2.73 -7.40
CA SER A 214 25.26 -2.16 -7.88
C SER A 214 25.14 -1.48 -9.25
N LYS A 215 24.18 -1.90 -10.07
CA LYS A 215 23.88 -1.32 -11.39
C LYS A 215 22.97 -0.09 -11.31
N ALA A 216 22.38 0.22 -10.16
CA ALA A 216 21.49 1.37 -9.96
C ALA A 216 22.28 2.69 -9.81
N VAL A 217 22.94 3.09 -10.90
CA VAL A 217 23.86 4.24 -10.95
C VAL A 217 23.42 5.28 -11.97
N VAL A 218 23.63 6.55 -11.63
CA VAL A 218 23.47 7.70 -12.53
C VAL A 218 24.86 8.30 -12.73
N ASN A 219 25.35 8.33 -13.97
CA ASN A 219 26.71 8.81 -14.30
C ASN A 219 27.81 8.16 -13.45
N GLY A 220 27.67 6.86 -13.15
CA GLY A 220 28.62 6.08 -12.34
C GLY A 220 28.48 6.25 -10.83
N VAL A 221 27.55 7.08 -10.35
CA VAL A 221 27.28 7.26 -8.91
C VAL A 221 26.01 6.50 -8.53
N PRO A 222 26.04 5.60 -7.52
CA PRO A 222 24.83 4.92 -7.05
C PRO A 222 23.78 5.92 -6.58
N ILE A 223 22.52 5.67 -6.94
CA ILE A 223 21.41 6.48 -6.43
C ILE A 223 21.34 6.36 -4.89
N PRO A 224 20.89 7.41 -4.18
CA PRO A 224 20.89 7.42 -2.71
C PRO A 224 20.24 6.18 -2.09
N GLN A 225 19.11 5.74 -2.65
CA GLN A 225 18.35 4.58 -2.20
C GLN A 225 19.14 3.28 -2.37
N ALA A 226 19.81 3.10 -3.51
CA ALA A 226 20.65 1.94 -3.77
C ALA A 226 21.88 1.91 -2.86
N LYS A 227 22.49 3.08 -2.60
CA LYS A 227 23.61 3.19 -1.65
C LYS A 227 23.22 2.71 -0.25
N LEU A 228 22.03 3.10 0.23
CA LEU A 228 21.51 2.62 1.52
C LEU A 228 21.26 1.11 1.50
N ALA A 229 20.66 0.59 0.42
CA ALA A 229 20.36 -0.84 0.28
C ALA A 229 21.61 -1.73 0.14
N LEU A 230 22.71 -1.22 -0.43
CA LEU A 230 24.00 -1.89 -0.50
C LEU A 230 24.73 -1.85 0.85
N ALA A 231 24.54 -0.79 1.64
CA ALA A 231 25.14 -0.67 2.96
C ALA A 231 24.52 -1.62 4.00
N ASP A 232 23.21 -1.89 3.89
CA ASP A 232 22.50 -2.82 4.77
C ASP A 232 21.80 -3.94 3.97
N PRO A 233 22.34 -5.18 3.99
CA PRO A 233 21.72 -6.35 3.38
C PRO A 233 20.32 -6.68 3.91
N ARG A 234 19.99 -6.27 5.13
CA ARG A 234 18.69 -6.52 5.77
C ARG A 234 17.64 -5.47 5.43
N LEU A 235 18.03 -4.38 4.77
CA LEU A 235 17.09 -3.35 4.35
C LEU A 235 16.12 -3.93 3.32
N GLN A 236 14.84 -4.00 3.71
CA GLN A 236 13.72 -4.36 2.84
C GLN A 236 12.88 -3.12 2.52
N LEU A 237 12.18 -3.16 1.38
CA LEU A 237 11.18 -2.13 1.08
C LEU A 237 10.04 -2.21 2.08
N VAL A 238 9.53 -1.03 2.47
CA VAL A 238 8.27 -0.95 3.21
C VAL A 238 7.16 -1.39 2.27
N VAL A 239 6.60 -2.56 2.54
CA VAL A 239 5.47 -3.11 1.80
C VAL A 239 4.19 -2.52 2.37
N THR A 240 3.35 -1.98 1.50
CA THR A 240 2.01 -1.47 1.85
C THR A 240 0.97 -2.33 1.14
N ASP A 241 -0.07 -2.72 1.85
CA ASP A 241 -1.20 -3.46 1.27
C ASP A 241 -2.26 -2.51 0.66
N GLU A 242 -3.03 -3.04 -0.28
CA GLU A 242 -4.09 -2.29 -0.97
C GLU A 242 -5.19 -1.79 -0.02
N GLU A 243 -5.52 -2.55 1.02
CA GLU A 243 -6.54 -2.13 2.00
C GLU A 243 -6.07 -0.91 2.80
N THR A 244 -4.81 -0.85 3.20
CA THR A 244 -4.23 0.33 3.87
C THR A 244 -4.33 1.57 2.98
N ILE A 245 -4.07 1.45 1.67
CA ILE A 245 -4.21 2.56 0.71
C ILE A 245 -5.67 3.00 0.59
N ASN A 246 -6.60 2.05 0.48
CA ASN A 246 -8.03 2.34 0.36
C ASN A 246 -8.66 2.88 1.65
N SER A 247 -8.02 2.68 2.81
CA SER A 247 -8.48 3.19 4.11
C SER A 247 -8.14 4.67 4.37
N ARG A 248 -7.38 5.31 3.48
CA ARG A 248 -6.95 6.72 3.62
C ARG A 248 -8.15 7.66 3.67
N THR A 249 -8.13 8.62 4.59
CA THR A 249 -9.15 9.68 4.63
C THR A 249 -8.95 10.72 3.52
N ASP A 250 -7.68 11.03 3.21
CA ASP A 250 -7.32 11.78 2.01
C ASP A 250 -6.54 10.85 1.07
N LYS A 251 -7.11 10.58 -0.10
CA LYS A 251 -6.51 9.68 -1.09
C LYS A 251 -5.11 10.11 -1.54
N TRP A 252 -4.77 11.41 -1.43
CA TRP A 252 -3.49 11.96 -1.84
C TRP A 252 -2.42 11.93 -0.75
N ASP A 253 -2.82 11.79 0.52
CA ASP A 253 -1.90 11.74 1.64
C ASP A 253 -1.71 10.30 2.13
N ALA A 254 -0.53 9.76 1.85
CA ALA A 254 -0.15 8.40 2.23
C ALA A 254 -0.18 8.15 3.75
N THR A 255 -0.01 9.20 4.56
CA THR A 255 0.05 9.10 6.02
C THR A 255 -1.32 8.95 6.67
N THR A 256 -2.40 9.23 5.94
CA THR A 256 -3.78 9.14 6.46
C THR A 256 -4.37 7.71 6.42
N GLY A 257 -3.59 6.74 5.93
CA GLY A 257 -4.00 5.34 5.90
C GLY A 257 -3.95 4.69 7.28
N ARG A 258 -4.87 3.76 7.55
CA ARG A 258 -4.88 2.97 8.78
C ARG A 258 -3.95 1.77 8.62
N SER A 259 -2.96 1.64 9.52
CA SER A 259 -2.05 0.49 9.52
C SER A 259 -2.80 -0.83 9.72
N GLU A 260 -2.19 -1.94 9.31
CA GLU A 260 -2.70 -3.29 9.55
C GLU A 260 -2.99 -3.51 11.05
N GLU A 261 -2.06 -3.09 11.91
CA GLU A 261 -2.18 -3.22 13.37
C GLU A 261 -3.42 -2.49 13.90
N ALA A 262 -3.62 -1.24 13.51
CA ALA A 262 -4.79 -0.45 13.93
C ALA A 262 -6.10 -1.09 13.44
N ARG A 263 -6.13 -1.61 12.21
CA ARG A 263 -7.29 -2.31 11.67
C ARG A 263 -7.54 -3.66 12.37
N ALA A 264 -6.48 -4.37 12.74
CA ALA A 264 -6.59 -5.62 13.50
C ALA A 264 -7.14 -5.36 14.91
N GLU A 265 -6.71 -4.29 15.56
CA GLU A 265 -7.25 -3.85 16.85
C GLU A 265 -8.72 -3.48 16.75
N GLU A 266 -9.13 -2.72 15.74
CA GLU A 266 -10.53 -2.35 15.48
C GLU A 266 -11.39 -3.60 15.25
N ARG A 267 -10.98 -4.52 14.36
CA ARG A 267 -11.67 -5.80 14.14
C ARG A 267 -11.77 -6.64 15.42
N ASN A 268 -10.71 -6.66 16.23
CA ASN A 268 -10.73 -7.38 17.50
C ASN A 268 -11.71 -6.74 18.50
N LEU A 269 -11.79 -5.41 18.52
CA LEU A 269 -12.74 -4.68 19.37
C LEU A 269 -14.18 -4.92 18.92
N GLU A 270 -14.45 -4.84 17.62
CA GLU A 270 -15.76 -5.17 17.03
C GLU A 270 -16.16 -6.61 17.35
N ARG A 271 -15.25 -7.58 17.14
CA ARG A 271 -15.51 -8.99 17.45
C ARG A 271 -15.80 -9.22 18.93
N ARG A 272 -15.09 -8.52 19.82
CA ARG A 272 -15.36 -8.56 21.27
C ARG A 272 -16.73 -7.98 21.60
N ALA A 273 -17.11 -6.86 20.98
CA ALA A 273 -18.43 -6.26 21.16
C ALA A 273 -19.56 -7.19 20.68
N GLU A 274 -19.38 -7.85 19.54
CA GLU A 274 -20.30 -8.88 19.04
C GLU A 274 -20.45 -10.05 20.02
N LEU A 275 -19.33 -10.63 20.48
CA LEU A 275 -19.35 -11.74 21.43
C LEU A 275 -20.04 -11.35 22.75
N LEU A 276 -19.79 -10.13 23.24
CA LEU A 276 -20.46 -9.61 24.42
C LEU A 276 -21.97 -9.48 24.21
N ALA A 277 -22.39 -8.94 23.06
CA ALA A 277 -23.81 -8.79 22.72
C ALA A 277 -24.51 -10.15 22.57
N GLU A 278 -23.88 -11.11 21.87
CA GLU A 278 -24.38 -12.48 21.73
C GLU A 278 -24.51 -13.18 23.09
N GLY A 279 -23.48 -13.08 23.93
CA GLY A 279 -23.46 -13.69 25.26
C GLY A 279 -24.53 -13.11 26.17
N ARG A 280 -24.71 -11.78 26.17
CA ARG A 280 -25.80 -11.10 26.89
C ARG A 280 -27.17 -11.56 26.39
N ALA A 281 -27.37 -11.62 25.08
CA ALA A 281 -28.63 -12.07 24.50
C ALA A 281 -28.96 -13.53 24.89
N LEU A 282 -27.96 -14.43 24.83
CA LEU A 282 -28.10 -15.83 25.26
C LEU A 282 -28.47 -15.94 26.74
N LEU A 283 -27.81 -15.18 27.61
CA LEU A 283 -28.10 -15.19 29.05
C LEU A 283 -29.49 -14.61 29.34
N HIS A 284 -29.88 -13.52 28.67
CA HIS A 284 -31.20 -12.93 28.83
C HIS A 284 -32.33 -13.87 28.38
N GLY A 285 -32.13 -14.62 27.29
CA GLY A 285 -33.09 -15.59 26.77
C GLY A 285 -33.36 -16.79 27.69
N GLN A 286 -32.48 -17.06 28.65
CA GLN A 286 -32.71 -18.13 29.63
C GLN A 286 -33.75 -17.70 30.67
N VAL A 287 -34.84 -18.46 30.78
CA VAL A 287 -35.94 -18.20 31.72
C VAL A 287 -35.47 -18.47 33.16
N GLY A 288 -35.67 -17.51 34.07
CA GLY A 288 -35.17 -17.58 35.44
C GLY A 288 -33.73 -17.08 35.59
N LEU A 289 -32.98 -17.69 36.52
CA LEU A 289 -31.55 -17.41 36.78
C LEU A 289 -31.24 -15.96 37.22
N ALA A 290 -32.13 -15.34 38.01
CA ALA A 290 -31.95 -13.97 38.48
C ALA A 290 -30.63 -13.74 39.23
N GLU A 291 -30.18 -14.72 40.02
CA GLU A 291 -28.90 -14.64 40.73
C GLU A 291 -27.70 -14.66 39.79
N VAL A 292 -27.73 -15.51 38.76
CA VAL A 292 -26.65 -15.56 37.75
C VAL A 292 -26.61 -14.26 36.97
N LYS A 293 -27.75 -13.77 36.49
CA LYS A 293 -27.84 -12.51 35.74
C LYS A 293 -27.29 -11.33 36.55
N ARG A 294 -27.59 -11.29 37.85
CA ARG A 294 -27.04 -10.30 38.78
C ARG A 294 -25.53 -10.45 38.97
N ALA A 295 -25.03 -11.67 39.16
CA ALA A 295 -23.60 -11.92 39.28
C ALA A 295 -22.82 -11.52 38.02
N VAL A 296 -23.38 -11.76 36.83
CA VAL A 296 -22.78 -11.31 35.56
C VAL A 296 -22.75 -9.78 35.47
N ALA A 297 -23.85 -9.10 35.82
CA ALA A 297 -23.87 -7.64 35.85
C ALA A 297 -22.84 -7.07 36.83
N GLU A 298 -22.69 -7.67 38.02
CA GLU A 298 -21.66 -7.26 38.99
C GLU A 298 -20.24 -7.43 38.43
N ILE A 299 -19.97 -8.48 37.66
CA ILE A 299 -18.66 -8.68 37.00
C ILE A 299 -18.42 -7.62 35.93
N GLU A 300 -19.42 -7.28 35.13
CA GLU A 300 -19.33 -6.21 34.12
C GLU A 300 -19.02 -4.85 34.77
N ASP A 301 -19.78 -4.47 35.80
CA ASP A 301 -19.58 -3.22 36.55
C ASP A 301 -18.17 -3.16 37.17
N GLN A 302 -17.69 -4.28 37.73
CA GLN A 302 -16.35 -4.37 38.31
C GLN A 302 -15.24 -4.17 37.28
N ILE A 303 -15.40 -4.70 36.07
CA ILE A 303 -14.43 -4.55 34.98
C ILE A 303 -14.39 -3.10 34.51
N GLU A 304 -15.55 -2.44 34.41
CA GLU A 304 -15.63 -1.02 34.05
C GLU A 304 -14.93 -0.13 35.10
N VAL A 305 -15.24 -0.33 36.39
CA VAL A 305 -14.58 0.39 37.48
C VAL A 305 -13.07 0.13 37.49
N ARG A 306 -12.66 -1.11 37.21
CA ARG A 306 -11.24 -1.48 37.10
C ARG A 306 -10.55 -0.75 35.96
N ALA A 307 -11.17 -0.67 34.78
CA ALA A 307 -10.63 0.06 33.63
C ALA A 307 -10.45 1.55 33.95
N LEU A 308 -11.45 2.18 34.59
CA LEU A 308 -11.40 3.56 35.07
C LEU A 308 -10.24 3.78 36.07
N ARG A 309 -10.10 2.89 37.07
CA ARG A 309 -9.01 2.98 38.04
C ARG A 309 -7.64 2.89 37.38
N LEU A 310 -7.47 1.97 36.43
CA LEU A 310 -6.22 1.80 35.69
C LEU A 310 -5.88 3.06 34.88
N ALA A 311 -6.86 3.65 34.18
CA ALA A 311 -6.69 4.88 33.42
C ALA A 311 -6.28 6.09 34.29
N HIS A 312 -6.67 6.08 35.57
CA HIS A 312 -6.29 7.10 36.55
C HIS A 312 -5.07 6.74 37.40
N GLY A 313 -4.34 5.66 37.07
CA GLY A 313 -3.14 5.25 37.81
C GLY A 313 -3.40 4.76 39.24
N LEU A 314 -4.65 4.41 39.57
CA LEU A 314 -5.02 3.91 40.88
C LEU A 314 -4.70 2.41 41.00
N PRO A 315 -4.36 1.90 42.20
CA PRO A 315 -4.10 0.49 42.41
C PRO A 315 -5.36 -0.34 42.15
N VAL A 316 -5.17 -1.48 41.49
CA VAL A 316 -6.21 -2.44 41.17
C VAL A 316 -5.80 -3.80 41.75
N ALA A 317 -6.67 -4.42 42.55
CA ALA A 317 -6.43 -5.75 43.07
C ALA A 317 -6.75 -6.81 42.01
N ASN A 318 -6.01 -7.93 42.03
CA ASN A 318 -6.34 -9.07 41.20
C ASN A 318 -7.47 -9.87 41.87
N GLN A 319 -8.56 -10.12 41.14
CA GLN A 319 -9.72 -10.85 41.65
C GLN A 319 -9.99 -12.07 40.79
N THR A 320 -10.52 -13.12 41.42
CA THR A 320 -10.83 -14.38 40.76
C THR A 320 -12.30 -14.42 40.35
N ASN A 321 -12.57 -14.69 39.08
CA ASN A 321 -13.92 -14.71 38.50
C ASN A 321 -14.48 -16.15 38.35
N HIS A 322 -14.04 -17.07 39.21
CA HIS A 322 -14.54 -18.45 39.22
C HIS A 322 -15.98 -18.48 39.71
N MET A 323 -16.83 -19.26 39.04
CA MET A 323 -18.26 -19.34 39.33
C MET A 323 -18.70 -20.78 39.54
N LEU A 324 -19.67 -21.00 40.43
CA LEU A 324 -20.27 -22.30 40.69
C LEU A 324 -21.73 -22.31 40.23
N LEU A 325 -22.04 -23.16 39.25
CA LEU A 325 -23.41 -23.35 38.75
C LEU A 325 -24.06 -24.58 39.43
N VAL A 326 -24.99 -24.35 40.36
CA VAL A 326 -25.67 -25.41 41.12
C VAL A 326 -27.12 -25.58 40.67
N GLY A 327 -27.57 -26.82 40.50
CA GLY A 327 -29.00 -27.13 40.36
C GLY A 327 -29.28 -28.53 39.83
N PRO A 328 -30.55 -28.92 39.68
CA PRO A 328 -30.95 -30.19 39.07
C PRO A 328 -30.44 -30.34 37.62
N PRO A 329 -30.28 -31.56 37.08
CA PRO A 329 -29.98 -31.79 35.66
C PRO A 329 -31.03 -31.11 34.75
N GLY A 330 -30.61 -30.62 33.57
CA GLY A 330 -31.53 -30.00 32.60
C GLY A 330 -31.92 -28.54 32.88
N THR A 331 -31.33 -27.89 33.89
CA THR A 331 -31.59 -26.47 34.23
C THR A 331 -30.72 -25.47 33.47
N GLY A 332 -30.18 -25.85 32.31
CA GLY A 332 -29.46 -24.92 31.42
C GLY A 332 -28.01 -24.60 31.78
N LYS A 333 -27.38 -25.29 32.74
CA LYS A 333 -26.00 -25.00 33.21
C LYS A 333 -24.95 -24.89 32.10
N THR A 334 -24.97 -25.80 31.13
CA THR A 334 -24.04 -25.79 29.99
C THR A 334 -24.30 -24.58 29.09
N THR A 335 -25.56 -24.26 28.83
CA THR A 335 -25.96 -23.08 28.05
C THR A 335 -25.60 -21.77 28.77
N THR A 336 -25.71 -21.73 30.11
CA THR A 336 -25.24 -20.60 30.92
C THR A 336 -23.71 -20.46 30.84
N ALA A 337 -22.97 -21.56 30.88
CA ALA A 337 -21.52 -21.56 30.72
C ALA A 337 -21.11 -21.03 29.34
N GLU A 338 -21.80 -21.46 28.26
CA GLU A 338 -21.56 -20.94 26.91
C GLU A 338 -21.78 -19.43 26.81
N ALA A 339 -22.88 -18.92 27.41
CA ALA A 339 -23.15 -17.48 27.47
C ALA A 339 -22.02 -16.73 28.22
N LEU A 340 -21.55 -17.28 29.34
CA LEU A 340 -20.43 -16.72 30.11
C LEU A 340 -19.12 -16.72 29.33
N GLY A 341 -18.82 -17.77 28.55
CA GLY A 341 -17.65 -17.83 27.67
C GLY A 341 -17.60 -16.67 26.69
N LYS A 342 -18.74 -16.40 26.02
CA LYS A 342 -18.88 -15.27 25.10
C LYS A 342 -18.76 -13.92 25.80
N ILE A 343 -19.39 -13.75 26.96
CA ILE A 343 -19.29 -12.50 27.75
C ILE A 343 -17.85 -12.28 28.21
N TYR A 344 -17.18 -13.29 28.77
CA TYR A 344 -15.80 -13.17 29.25
C TYR A 344 -14.83 -12.89 28.10
N ALA A 345 -15.03 -13.50 26.93
CA ALA A 345 -14.23 -13.20 25.75
C ALA A 345 -14.47 -11.78 25.25
N GLY A 346 -15.73 -11.32 25.23
CA GLY A 346 -16.09 -9.95 24.85
C GLY A 346 -15.56 -8.88 25.80
N LEU A 347 -15.49 -9.18 27.10
CA LEU A 347 -14.87 -8.31 28.12
C LEU A 347 -13.34 -8.41 28.15
N GLY A 348 -12.73 -9.29 27.36
CA GLY A 348 -11.29 -9.49 27.31
C GLY A 348 -10.69 -10.24 28.52
N LEU A 349 -11.52 -10.94 29.31
CA LEU A 349 -11.06 -11.79 30.42
C LEU A 349 -10.43 -13.11 29.94
N VAL A 350 -10.98 -13.67 28.86
CA VAL A 350 -10.44 -14.87 28.19
C VAL A 350 -10.20 -14.56 26.70
N ARG A 351 -9.36 -15.36 26.05
CA ARG A 351 -8.99 -15.15 24.64
C ARG A 351 -10.04 -15.71 23.68
N ASN A 352 -10.66 -16.84 24.03
CA ASN A 352 -11.64 -17.52 23.19
C ASN A 352 -12.94 -17.74 23.98
N PRO A 353 -14.11 -17.69 23.30
CA PRO A 353 -15.41 -17.90 23.94
C PRO A 353 -15.75 -19.37 24.19
N GLU A 354 -14.96 -20.30 23.67
CA GLU A 354 -15.20 -21.75 23.79
C GLU A 354 -15.06 -22.23 25.23
N ILE A 355 -15.97 -23.14 25.62
CA ILE A 355 -15.97 -23.81 26.93
C ILE A 355 -15.43 -25.22 26.77
N ILE A 356 -14.52 -25.62 27.65
CA ILE A 356 -14.03 -27.00 27.71
C ILE A 356 -14.80 -27.77 28.79
N ASP A 357 -15.77 -28.56 28.36
CA ASP A 357 -16.53 -29.44 29.24
C ASP A 357 -15.69 -30.65 29.68
N VAL A 358 -15.43 -30.74 30.99
CA VAL A 358 -14.66 -31.82 31.61
C VAL A 358 -15.46 -32.53 32.69
N LYS A 359 -15.28 -33.84 32.81
CA LYS A 359 -15.89 -34.70 33.82
C LYS A 359 -14.84 -35.26 34.76
N ARG A 360 -15.29 -35.81 35.89
CA ARG A 360 -14.40 -36.46 36.87
C ARG A 360 -13.47 -37.51 36.25
N SER A 361 -13.95 -38.28 35.28
CA SER A 361 -13.17 -39.30 34.56
C SER A 361 -11.93 -38.73 33.88
N ASP A 362 -12.00 -37.47 33.46
CA ASP A 362 -10.96 -36.84 32.64
C ASP A 362 -9.77 -36.40 33.52
N PHE A 363 -10.04 -36.11 34.80
CA PHE A 363 -9.03 -35.81 35.81
C PHE A 363 -8.39 -37.07 36.44
N CYS A 364 -9.07 -38.21 36.43
CA CYS A 364 -8.59 -39.43 37.06
C CYS A 364 -7.84 -40.31 36.07
N GLY A 365 -6.57 -40.61 36.38
CA GLY A 365 -5.78 -41.56 35.61
C GLY A 365 -6.01 -43.02 36.04
N GLU A 366 -5.77 -43.97 35.13
CA GLU A 366 -5.98 -45.41 35.39
C GLU A 366 -4.94 -46.01 36.36
N HIS A 367 -3.76 -45.39 36.44
CA HIS A 367 -2.61 -45.87 37.22
C HIS A 367 -2.25 -44.89 38.34
N ILE A 368 -1.70 -45.39 39.45
CA ILE A 368 -1.19 -44.53 40.53
C ILE A 368 -0.13 -43.57 39.96
N GLY A 369 -0.30 -42.28 40.20
CA GLY A 369 0.58 -41.21 39.68
C GLY A 369 0.15 -40.61 38.34
N SER A 370 -0.85 -41.17 37.64
CA SER A 370 -1.27 -40.66 36.32
C SER A 370 -2.29 -39.50 36.35
N SER A 371 -2.92 -39.22 37.50
CA SER A 371 -3.91 -38.13 37.63
C SER A 371 -3.30 -36.72 37.59
N GLY A 372 -2.08 -36.55 38.13
CA GLY A 372 -1.39 -35.25 38.13
C GLY A 372 -1.11 -34.73 36.72
N PRO A 373 -0.41 -35.51 35.86
CA PRO A 373 -0.16 -35.14 34.48
C PRO A 373 -1.43 -34.87 33.66
N ARG A 374 -2.49 -35.69 33.82
CA ARG A 374 -3.78 -35.46 33.14
C ARG A 374 -4.43 -34.14 33.53
N THR A 375 -4.34 -33.77 34.80
CA THR A 375 -4.89 -32.50 35.30
C THR A 375 -4.13 -31.31 34.70
N ASN A 376 -2.80 -31.36 34.67
CA ASN A 376 -2.00 -30.29 34.07
C ASN A 376 -2.28 -30.15 32.57
N ASP A 377 -2.35 -31.26 31.84
CA ASP A 377 -2.66 -31.23 30.40
C ASP A 377 -4.06 -30.64 30.10
N LEU A 378 -5.05 -30.90 30.96
CA LEU A 378 -6.36 -30.27 30.85
C LEU A 378 -6.31 -28.75 31.11
N ILE A 379 -5.54 -28.32 32.11
CA ILE A 379 -5.36 -26.89 32.43
C ILE A 379 -4.60 -26.18 31.31
N ASP A 380 -3.56 -26.80 30.77
CA ASP A 380 -2.77 -26.23 29.67
C ASP A 380 -3.63 -26.05 28.41
N ARG A 381 -4.54 -27.00 28.14
CA ARG A 381 -5.51 -26.90 27.05
C ARG A 381 -6.58 -25.82 27.27
N SER A 382 -6.91 -25.48 28.52
CA SER A 382 -7.90 -24.45 28.83
C SER A 382 -7.31 -23.04 28.93
N LEU A 383 -6.00 -22.85 28.77
CA LEU A 383 -5.37 -21.53 28.82
C LEU A 383 -5.99 -20.56 27.79
N GLY A 384 -6.57 -19.48 28.31
CA GLY A 384 -7.27 -18.47 27.51
C GLY A 384 -8.69 -18.88 27.08
N ARG A 385 -9.26 -19.90 27.72
CA ARG A 385 -10.64 -20.40 27.58
C ARG A 385 -11.23 -20.63 28.98
N ILE A 386 -12.49 -21.06 29.05
CA ILE A 386 -13.13 -21.48 30.30
C ILE A 386 -13.13 -23.01 30.41
#